data_AF-A0A2E8L5Z1-F1
#
_entry.id   AF-A0A2E8L5Z1-F1
#
_cell.length_a   1.000
_cell.length_b   1.000
_cell.length_c   1.000
_cell.angle_alpha   90.00
_cell.angle_beta   90.00
_cell.angle_gamma   90.00
#
_symmetry.space_group_name_H-M   'P 1'
#
loop_
_entity.id
_entity.type
_entity.pdbx_description
1 polymer ?
#
loop_
_entity_poly.entity_id
_entity_poly.type
_entity_poly.pdbx_seq_one_letter_code
_entity_poly.pdbx_strand_id
1 'polypeptide(L)'
;MNKREQLIDQLLKDLDAATNGAVRFISSRTSRRSFLGKFGTFLAGMGALPILPVVRDAHAQSSDDIPDMGNPDSCEYWRYCAFSGQACSCCGGTVTQCPPGSETATVAWVGTCHNPGDGRDYLISYNDCCGKSACGRCGCHRSEGDRPVYYPGKSNSILWCFGSTSHAYHCTLARIMGVEESNVAGQ
;
A
#
# COMPACT_ATOMS: atom_id res chain seq x y z
N MET A 1 47.63 -8.89 -49.13
CA MET A 1 46.79 -8.75 -47.93
C MET A 1 46.25 -7.34 -47.86
N ASN A 2 44.95 -7.21 -47.66
CA ASN A 2 44.26 -5.92 -47.73
C ASN A 2 44.48 -5.15 -46.41
N LYS A 3 44.66 -3.83 -46.46
CA LYS A 3 44.92 -2.98 -45.27
C LYS A 3 43.87 -3.16 -44.16
N ARG A 4 42.64 -3.52 -44.56
CA ARG A 4 41.52 -3.84 -43.69
C ARG A 4 41.70 -5.13 -42.88
N GLU A 5 42.33 -6.16 -43.46
CA GLU A 5 42.58 -7.45 -42.79
C GLU A 5 43.63 -7.28 -41.68
N GLN A 6 44.67 -6.48 -41.93
CA GLN A 6 45.70 -6.19 -40.94
C GLN A 6 45.16 -5.41 -39.74
N LEU A 7 44.22 -4.49 -39.96
CA LEU A 7 43.58 -3.74 -38.88
C LEU A 7 42.68 -4.63 -38.02
N ILE A 8 41.95 -5.56 -38.63
CA ILE A 8 41.11 -6.52 -37.89
C ILE A 8 41.99 -7.47 -37.08
N ASP A 9 43.07 -7.97 -37.66
CA ASP A 9 43.97 -8.90 -36.99
C ASP A 9 44.71 -8.25 -35.81
N GLN A 10 45.07 -6.96 -35.93
CA GLN A 10 45.64 -6.19 -34.83
C GLN A 10 44.61 -5.94 -33.72
N LEU A 11 43.38 -5.56 -34.08
CA LEU A 11 42.29 -5.37 -33.11
C LEU A 11 42.01 -6.64 -32.31
N LEU A 12 41.97 -7.79 -32.98
CA LEU A 12 41.73 -9.08 -32.32
C LEU A 12 42.87 -9.42 -31.34
N LYS A 13 44.12 -9.18 -31.73
CA LYS A 13 45.28 -9.40 -30.84
C LYS A 13 45.26 -8.48 -29.63
N ASP A 14 44.88 -7.21 -29.81
CA ASP A 14 44.81 -6.23 -28.72
C ASP A 14 43.67 -6.57 -27.75
N LEU A 15 42.51 -7.00 -28.27
CA LEU A 15 41.39 -7.49 -27.45
C LEU A 15 41.76 -8.73 -26.65
N ASP A 16 42.45 -9.67 -27.27
CA ASP A 16 42.84 -10.92 -26.61
C ASP A 16 43.91 -10.66 -25.52
N ALA A 17 44.84 -9.74 -25.78
CA ALA A 17 45.81 -9.29 -24.78
C ALA A 17 45.15 -8.56 -23.61
N ALA A 18 44.19 -7.66 -23.88
CA ALA A 18 43.43 -6.95 -22.86
C ALA A 18 42.60 -7.91 -21.99
N THR A 19 41.94 -8.88 -22.63
CA THR A 19 41.11 -9.87 -21.95
C THR A 19 41.96 -10.78 -21.07
N ASN A 20 43.10 -11.26 -21.56
CA ASN A 20 44.03 -12.07 -20.77
C ASN A 20 44.62 -11.29 -19.58
N GLY A 21 44.92 -10.01 -19.77
CA GLY A 21 45.33 -9.11 -18.69
C GLY A 21 44.26 -8.99 -17.60
N ALA A 22 43.02 -8.74 -18.00
CA ALA A 22 41.88 -8.63 -17.09
C ALA A 22 41.61 -9.95 -16.33
N VAL A 23 41.63 -11.09 -17.02
CA VAL A 23 41.43 -12.40 -16.40
C VAL A 23 42.51 -12.72 -15.37
N ARG A 24 43.79 -12.42 -15.67
CA ARG A 24 44.90 -12.61 -14.73
C ARG A 24 44.82 -11.67 -13.53
N PHE A 25 44.42 -10.42 -13.75
CA PHE A 25 44.21 -9.44 -12.67
C PHE A 25 43.06 -9.85 -11.73
N ILE A 26 41.94 -10.32 -12.30
CA ILE A 26 40.80 -10.80 -11.52
C ILE A 26 41.19 -12.07 -10.77
N SER A 27 41.83 -13.03 -11.43
CA SER A 27 42.28 -14.29 -10.82
C SER A 27 43.27 -14.07 -9.67
N SER A 28 44.18 -13.09 -9.79
CA SER A 28 45.14 -12.77 -8.73
C SER A 28 44.55 -11.99 -7.55
N ARG A 29 43.46 -11.23 -7.76
CA ARG A 29 42.82 -10.42 -6.70
C ARG A 29 41.53 -11.01 -6.13
N THR A 30 40.90 -11.97 -6.80
CA THR A 30 39.65 -12.61 -6.35
C THR A 30 39.95 -13.96 -5.71
N SER A 31 39.94 -14.02 -4.38
CA SER A 31 40.00 -15.28 -3.67
C SER A 31 38.65 -15.97 -3.73
N ARG A 32 38.61 -17.24 -4.18
CA ARG A 32 37.40 -18.08 -4.24
C ARG A 32 36.65 -18.11 -2.91
N ARG A 33 37.36 -18.01 -1.78
CA ARG A 33 36.79 -17.97 -0.42
C ARG A 33 36.08 -16.65 -0.12
N SER A 34 36.59 -15.52 -0.61
CA SER A 34 35.95 -14.21 -0.41
C SER A 34 34.75 -14.02 -1.32
N PHE A 35 34.83 -14.51 -2.56
CA PHE A 35 33.72 -14.44 -3.51
C PHE A 35 32.52 -15.29 -3.05
N LEU A 36 32.73 -16.57 -2.73
CA LEU A 36 31.66 -17.45 -2.27
C LEU A 36 31.03 -16.96 -0.95
N GLY A 37 31.84 -16.42 -0.04
CA GLY A 37 31.33 -15.81 1.20
C GLY A 37 30.43 -14.61 0.94
N LYS A 38 30.89 -13.64 0.14
CA LYS A 38 30.11 -12.43 -0.17
C LYS A 38 28.85 -12.74 -0.98
N PHE A 39 28.94 -13.64 -1.96
CA PHE A 39 27.80 -14.06 -2.77
C PHE A 39 26.77 -14.85 -1.94
N GLY A 40 27.24 -15.72 -1.04
CA GLY A 40 26.37 -16.43 -0.09
C GLY A 40 25.65 -15.48 0.87
N THR A 41 26.36 -14.50 1.45
CA THR A 41 25.75 -13.48 2.31
C THR A 41 24.70 -12.66 1.55
N PHE A 42 24.97 -12.30 0.29
CA PHE A 42 24.03 -11.57 -0.55
C PHE A 42 22.74 -12.37 -0.82
N LEU A 43 22.87 -13.64 -1.20
CA LEU A 43 21.71 -14.52 -1.43
C LEU A 43 20.87 -14.74 -0.16
N ALA A 44 21.53 -14.95 0.98
CA ALA A 44 20.84 -15.06 2.27
C ALA A 44 20.14 -13.75 2.67
N GLY A 45 20.77 -12.60 2.43
CA GLY A 45 20.19 -11.28 2.70
C GLY A 45 18.95 -10.99 1.85
N MET A 46 18.97 -11.33 0.56
CA MET A 46 17.79 -11.20 -0.30
C MET A 46 16.65 -12.12 0.12
N GLY A 47 16.94 -13.33 0.59
CA GLY A 47 15.93 -14.29 1.06
C GLY A 47 15.21 -13.85 2.34
N ALA A 48 15.79 -12.94 3.12
CA ALA A 48 15.17 -12.40 4.34
C ALA A 48 14.23 -11.20 4.08
N LEU A 49 14.32 -10.55 2.91
CA LEU A 49 13.42 -9.45 2.53
C LEU A 49 11.91 -9.80 2.63
N PRO A 50 11.43 -10.97 2.19
CA PRO A 50 10.01 -11.32 2.32
C PRO A 50 9.59 -11.69 3.75
N ILE A 51 10.52 -11.88 4.69
CA ILE A 51 10.25 -12.19 6.10
C ILE A 51 10.13 -10.91 6.93
N LEU A 52 10.59 -9.77 6.40
CA LEU A 52 10.29 -8.49 7.03
C LEU A 52 8.78 -8.30 7.05
N PRO A 53 8.20 -7.88 8.19
CA PRO A 53 6.78 -7.59 8.26
C PRO A 53 6.47 -6.55 7.19
N VAL A 54 5.73 -6.97 6.17
CA VAL A 54 5.21 -6.05 5.17
C VAL A 54 4.15 -5.24 5.90
N VAL A 55 4.55 -4.08 6.41
CA VAL A 55 3.59 -3.04 6.76
C VAL A 55 3.02 -2.59 5.41
N ARG A 56 1.99 -3.29 4.94
CA ARG A 56 1.15 -2.81 3.86
C ARG A 56 0.35 -1.65 4.44
N ASP A 57 0.98 -0.50 4.60
CA ASP A 57 0.27 0.76 4.49
C ASP A 57 -0.15 0.84 3.02
N ALA A 58 -1.23 0.12 2.72
CA ALA A 58 -1.78 -0.05 1.40
C ALA A 58 -2.03 1.34 0.83
N HIS A 59 -1.24 1.70 -0.19
CA HIS A 59 -1.47 2.78 -1.16
C HIS A 59 -2.66 3.70 -0.83
N ALA A 60 -2.58 4.46 0.25
CA ALA A 60 -3.42 5.63 0.39
C ALA A 60 -2.81 6.61 -0.60
N GLN A 61 -3.49 6.85 -1.73
CA GLN A 61 -3.13 7.99 -2.56
C GLN A 61 -3.07 9.21 -1.63
N SER A 62 -1.97 9.97 -1.70
CA SER A 62 -1.89 11.26 -1.03
C SER A 62 -3.09 12.07 -1.45
N SER A 63 -4.03 12.29 -0.54
CA SER A 63 -5.27 13.01 -0.83
C SER A 63 -5.07 14.53 -0.87
N ASP A 64 -3.81 14.99 -0.95
CA ASP A 64 -3.45 16.41 -0.87
C ASP A 64 -4.10 17.23 -2.00
N ASP A 65 -4.38 16.61 -3.14
CA ASP A 65 -5.04 17.24 -4.30
C ASP A 65 -6.58 17.03 -4.32
N ILE A 66 -7.15 16.25 -3.40
CA ILE A 66 -8.60 15.98 -3.36
C ILE A 66 -9.26 16.97 -2.40
N PRO A 67 -10.18 17.84 -2.87
CA PRO A 67 -10.87 18.79 -1.99
C PRO A 67 -11.60 18.07 -0.86
N ASP A 68 -11.25 18.37 0.39
CA ASP A 68 -11.89 17.74 1.54
C ASP A 68 -13.05 18.57 2.08
N MET A 69 -14.27 18.02 2.02
CA MET A 69 -15.51 18.78 2.23
C MET A 69 -16.25 18.39 3.51
N GLY A 70 -16.50 19.38 4.37
CA GLY A 70 -17.25 19.18 5.62
C GLY A 70 -16.35 18.88 6.82
N ASN A 71 -16.97 18.62 7.96
CA ASN A 71 -16.26 18.40 9.23
C ASN A 71 -16.10 16.89 9.49
N PRO A 72 -14.86 16.35 9.59
CA PRO A 72 -14.60 14.96 9.93
C PRO A 72 -15.23 14.47 11.25
N ASP A 73 -15.57 15.38 12.16
CA ASP A 73 -16.22 15.03 13.42
C ASP A 73 -17.77 14.98 13.31
N SER A 74 -18.31 15.17 12.10
CA SER A 74 -19.74 15.13 11.80
C SER A 74 -20.07 13.98 10.84
N CYS A 75 -21.25 13.36 11.02
CA CYS A 75 -21.72 12.28 10.14
C CYS A 75 -22.00 12.74 8.70
N GLU A 76 -22.20 14.04 8.48
CA GLU A 76 -22.40 14.65 7.16
C GLU A 76 -21.10 14.80 6.36
N TYR A 77 -19.94 14.46 6.94
CA TYR A 77 -18.69 14.44 6.21
C TYR A 77 -18.81 13.54 4.97
N TRP A 78 -18.32 14.03 3.82
CA TRP A 78 -18.62 13.42 2.52
C TRP A 78 -18.13 11.97 2.42
N ARG A 79 -16.98 11.64 3.04
CA ARG A 79 -16.43 10.28 3.06
C ARG A 79 -17.25 9.29 3.89
N TYR A 80 -18.22 9.74 4.68
CA TYR A 80 -18.99 8.89 5.60
C TYR A 80 -20.28 8.33 5.01
N CYS A 81 -20.41 8.27 3.68
CA CYS A 81 -21.65 7.82 3.01
C CYS A 81 -22.08 6.39 3.28
N ALA A 82 -21.18 5.45 3.54
CA ALA A 82 -21.56 4.10 3.97
C ALA A 82 -20.94 3.78 5.34
N PHE A 83 -20.73 4.80 6.17
CA PHE A 83 -20.04 4.69 7.45
C PHE A 83 -20.95 4.12 8.54
N SER A 84 -20.40 3.25 9.38
CA SER A 84 -21.09 2.71 10.54
C SER A 84 -20.09 2.59 11.69
N GLY A 85 -20.44 3.14 12.85
CA GLY A 85 -19.60 3.07 14.03
C GLY A 85 -19.22 4.46 14.56
N GLN A 86 -17.97 4.67 14.92
CA GLN A 86 -17.47 5.87 15.58
C GLN A 86 -16.29 6.46 14.81
N ALA A 87 -16.33 7.75 14.48
CA ALA A 87 -15.25 8.40 13.73
C ALA A 87 -13.94 8.45 14.53
N CYS A 88 -12.85 7.90 13.98
CA CYS A 88 -11.56 7.89 14.67
C CYS A 88 -10.94 9.28 14.88
N SER A 89 -11.35 10.29 14.11
CA SER A 89 -10.95 11.70 14.31
C SER A 89 -11.32 12.20 15.71
N CYS A 90 -12.44 11.73 16.27
CA CYS A 90 -12.89 12.08 17.61
C CYS A 90 -12.22 11.29 18.74
N CYS A 91 -11.35 10.34 18.40
CA CYS A 91 -10.83 9.31 19.29
C CYS A 91 -9.30 9.37 19.46
N GLY A 92 -8.66 10.47 19.02
CA GLY A 92 -7.21 10.64 19.04
C GLY A 92 -6.50 10.01 17.85
N GLY A 93 -7.24 9.62 16.81
CA GLY A 93 -6.74 9.28 15.49
C GLY A 93 -7.03 10.39 14.50
N THR A 94 -7.00 10.06 13.22
CA THR A 94 -7.45 10.95 12.13
C THR A 94 -8.47 10.21 11.27
N VAL A 95 -8.92 10.83 10.18
CA VAL A 95 -9.77 10.17 9.17
C VAL A 95 -9.11 8.92 8.60
N THR A 96 -7.77 8.91 8.49
CA THR A 96 -7.00 7.87 7.82
C THR A 96 -6.05 7.10 8.74
N GLN A 97 -5.84 7.54 9.98
CA GLN A 97 -4.90 6.94 10.93
C GLN A 97 -5.58 6.51 12.22
N CYS A 98 -5.30 5.29 12.69
CA CYS A 98 -5.83 4.82 13.96
C CYS A 98 -5.26 5.58 15.17
N PRO A 99 -6.05 5.74 16.25
CA PRO A 99 -5.55 6.26 17.52
C PRO A 99 -4.42 5.40 18.10
N PRO A 100 -3.50 6.01 18.88
CA PRO A 100 -2.46 5.26 19.59
C PRO A 100 -3.03 4.12 20.45
N GLY A 101 -2.36 2.97 20.38
CA GLY A 101 -2.74 1.75 21.08
C GLY A 101 -3.90 0.95 20.45
N SER A 102 -4.42 1.40 19.30
CA SER A 102 -5.29 0.59 18.44
C SER A 102 -4.59 0.24 17.14
N GLU A 103 -5.03 -0.82 16.50
CA GLU A 103 -4.45 -1.38 15.27
C GLU A 103 -5.45 -1.28 14.12
N THR A 104 -5.01 -0.87 12.95
CA THR A 104 -5.86 -0.85 11.75
C THR A 104 -6.11 -2.27 11.26
N ALA A 105 -7.38 -2.65 11.12
CA ALA A 105 -7.74 -3.90 10.46
C ALA A 105 -7.35 -3.88 8.98
N THR A 106 -6.85 -5.00 8.49
CA THR A 106 -6.37 -5.12 7.09
C THR A 106 -7.49 -5.40 6.10
N VAL A 107 -8.69 -5.73 6.58
CA VAL A 107 -9.89 -5.95 5.77
C VAL A 107 -10.93 -4.88 6.13
N ALA A 108 -11.68 -4.44 5.13
CA ALA A 108 -12.67 -3.37 5.25
C ALA A 108 -13.85 -3.63 4.31
N TRP A 109 -14.98 -2.98 4.60
CA TRP A 109 -16.03 -2.75 3.61
C TRP A 109 -15.73 -1.45 2.86
N VAL A 110 -16.37 -1.28 1.70
CA VAL A 110 -16.18 -0.10 0.88
C VAL A 110 -17.48 0.65 0.62
N GLY A 111 -17.42 1.97 0.60
CA GLY A 111 -18.50 2.85 0.14
C GLY A 111 -18.10 3.52 -1.16
N THR A 112 -19.09 3.91 -1.96
CA THR A 112 -18.87 4.81 -3.09
C THR A 112 -19.49 6.14 -2.70
N CYS A 113 -18.66 7.15 -2.42
CA CYS A 113 -19.11 8.43 -1.89
C CYS A 113 -18.85 9.56 -2.87
N HIS A 114 -19.87 10.40 -3.06
CA HIS A 114 -19.77 11.60 -3.88
C HIS A 114 -19.04 12.72 -3.14
N ASN A 115 -18.02 13.30 -3.76
CA ASN A 115 -17.34 14.50 -3.25
C ASN A 115 -17.94 15.76 -3.90
N PRO A 116 -18.64 16.62 -3.15
CA PRO A 116 -19.20 17.84 -3.70
C PRO A 116 -18.14 18.89 -4.08
N GLY A 117 -16.89 18.73 -3.65
CA GLY A 117 -15.80 19.67 -3.93
C GLY A 117 -15.27 19.60 -5.36
N ASP A 118 -15.31 18.43 -5.97
CA ASP A 118 -14.87 18.19 -7.35
C ASP A 118 -15.93 17.50 -8.24
N GLY A 119 -17.06 17.09 -7.65
CA GLY A 119 -18.18 16.44 -8.32
C GLY A 119 -17.91 14.99 -8.72
N ARG A 120 -16.89 14.32 -8.15
CA ARG A 120 -16.52 12.94 -8.47
C ARG A 120 -16.94 11.96 -7.39
N ASP A 121 -17.13 10.71 -7.80
CA ASP A 121 -17.38 9.61 -6.88
C ASP A 121 -16.07 8.91 -6.54
N TYR A 122 -15.88 8.61 -5.25
CA TYR A 122 -14.67 7.97 -4.74
C TYR A 122 -15.01 6.67 -4.03
N LEU A 123 -14.15 5.67 -4.22
CA LEU A 123 -14.18 4.46 -3.43
C LEU A 123 -13.51 4.72 -2.08
N ILE A 124 -14.28 4.62 -1.01
CA ILE A 124 -13.82 4.81 0.37
C ILE A 124 -13.72 3.43 1.04
N SER A 125 -12.56 3.12 1.60
CA SER A 125 -12.34 1.96 2.47
C SER A 125 -12.58 2.34 3.92
N TYR A 126 -13.48 1.62 4.57
CA TYR A 126 -13.80 1.80 5.99
C TYR A 126 -13.07 0.75 6.82
N ASN A 127 -11.85 1.06 7.24
CA ASN A 127 -11.05 0.17 8.07
C ASN A 127 -11.34 0.45 9.54
N ASP A 128 -11.70 -0.60 10.29
CA ASP A 128 -11.84 -0.48 11.73
C ASP A 128 -10.47 -0.39 12.41
N CYS A 129 -10.41 0.42 13.47
CA CYS A 129 -9.34 0.41 14.44
C CYS A 129 -9.77 -0.49 15.60
N CYS A 130 -8.89 -1.44 15.94
CA CYS A 130 -9.21 -2.56 16.81
C CYS A 130 -8.22 -2.68 17.97
N GLY A 131 -8.54 -3.51 18.98
CA GLY A 131 -7.67 -3.77 20.13
C GLY A 131 -7.90 -2.87 21.34
N LYS A 132 -8.91 -1.99 21.30
CA LYS A 132 -9.36 -1.16 22.43
C LYS A 132 -10.89 -1.26 22.57
N SER A 133 -11.41 -0.85 23.72
CA SER A 133 -12.86 -0.67 23.90
C SER A 133 -13.40 0.41 22.97
N ALA A 134 -14.67 0.32 22.57
CA ALA A 134 -15.34 1.33 21.76
C ALA A 134 -15.10 2.75 22.32
N CYS A 135 -14.78 3.70 21.44
CA CYS A 135 -14.40 5.07 21.78
C CYS A 135 -15.52 5.88 22.46
N GLY A 136 -16.78 5.65 22.09
CA GLY A 136 -17.96 6.32 22.64
C GLY A 136 -18.22 7.75 22.12
N ARG A 137 -17.55 8.17 21.04
CA ARG A 137 -17.67 9.54 20.48
C ARG A 137 -17.98 9.50 18.99
N CYS A 138 -18.65 10.54 18.49
CA CYS A 138 -18.96 10.73 17.07
C CYS A 138 -19.52 9.46 16.40
N GLY A 139 -20.54 8.89 17.05
CA GLY A 139 -21.27 7.74 16.53
C GLY A 139 -22.08 8.14 15.30
N CYS A 140 -21.87 7.44 14.20
CA CYS A 140 -22.48 7.72 12.90
C CYS A 140 -22.95 6.41 12.26
N HIS A 141 -24.08 6.49 11.56
CA HIS A 141 -24.57 5.41 10.73
C HIS A 141 -25.22 5.99 9.47
N ARG A 142 -24.65 5.64 8.32
CA ARG A 142 -25.06 6.02 6.97
C ARG A 142 -24.88 4.81 6.06
N SER A 143 -25.79 4.65 5.11
CA SER A 143 -26.03 3.38 4.42
C SER A 143 -26.21 3.55 2.91
N GLU A 144 -25.67 4.62 2.35
CA GLU A 144 -25.66 4.87 0.92
C GLU A 144 -24.88 3.76 0.20
N GLY A 145 -25.59 2.96 -0.60
CA GLY A 145 -25.03 1.82 -1.32
C GLY A 145 -24.68 0.61 -0.43
N ASP A 146 -25.07 0.62 0.85
CA ASP A 146 -24.92 -0.51 1.77
C ASP A 146 -25.73 -1.73 1.28
N ARG A 147 -25.22 -2.92 1.58
CA ARG A 147 -25.81 -4.21 1.18
C ARG A 147 -25.91 -5.15 2.37
N PRO A 148 -26.85 -6.11 2.36
CA PRO A 148 -26.94 -7.10 3.41
C PRO A 148 -25.66 -7.93 3.57
N VAL A 149 -25.52 -8.58 4.74
CA VAL A 149 -24.33 -9.35 5.16
C VAL A 149 -23.84 -10.41 4.16
N TYR A 150 -24.72 -10.97 3.31
CA TYR A 150 -24.34 -11.93 2.27
C TYR A 150 -23.59 -11.29 1.09
N TYR A 151 -23.48 -9.97 1.05
CA TYR A 151 -22.60 -9.20 0.18
C TYR A 151 -21.59 -8.42 1.04
N PRO A 152 -20.62 -9.13 1.66
CA PRO A 152 -19.86 -8.58 2.78
C PRO A 152 -19.06 -7.33 2.42
N GLY A 153 -18.46 -7.26 1.23
CA GLY A 153 -17.66 -6.09 0.82
C GLY A 153 -18.40 -4.74 0.78
N LYS A 154 -19.74 -4.73 0.81
CA LYS A 154 -20.57 -3.52 0.91
C LYS A 154 -21.47 -3.53 2.15
N SER A 155 -21.19 -4.34 3.18
CA SER A 155 -22.01 -4.45 4.39
C SER A 155 -21.33 -3.77 5.58
N ASN A 156 -21.88 -2.64 6.02
CA ASN A 156 -21.41 -1.86 7.16
C ASN A 156 -21.92 -2.38 8.54
N SER A 157 -22.68 -3.49 8.54
CA SER A 157 -23.25 -4.11 9.74
C SER A 157 -22.30 -5.14 10.41
N ILE A 158 -21.13 -5.37 9.82
CA ILE A 158 -20.10 -6.29 10.34
C ILE A 158 -19.06 -5.47 11.10
N LEU A 159 -18.51 -6.01 12.20
CA LEU A 159 -17.31 -5.46 12.82
C LEU A 159 -16.09 -5.97 12.05
N TRP A 160 -15.41 -5.07 11.33
CA TRP A 160 -14.37 -5.38 10.36
C TRP A 160 -12.98 -5.48 10.96
N CYS A 161 -12.86 -5.97 12.20
CA CYS A 161 -11.57 -6.24 12.86
C CYS A 161 -10.89 -7.53 12.36
N PHE A 162 -10.92 -7.79 11.05
CA PHE A 162 -10.24 -8.93 10.46
C PHE A 162 -8.80 -8.56 10.11
N GLY A 163 -7.89 -9.49 10.40
CA GLY A 163 -6.47 -9.30 10.18
C GLY A 163 -5.81 -8.24 11.07
N SER A 164 -6.47 -7.86 12.18
CA SER A 164 -5.85 -7.27 13.36
C SER A 164 -5.56 -8.36 14.41
N THR A 165 -4.74 -8.05 15.40
CA THR A 165 -4.43 -8.96 16.52
C THR A 165 -5.60 -9.18 17.49
N SER A 166 -6.58 -8.28 17.50
CA SER A 166 -7.76 -8.33 18.36
C SER A 166 -9.03 -7.95 17.61
N HIS A 167 -10.15 -8.58 17.96
CA HIS A 167 -11.48 -8.30 17.40
C HIS A 167 -12.28 -7.25 18.20
N ALA A 168 -11.66 -6.60 19.19
CA ALA A 168 -12.31 -5.54 19.95
C ALA A 168 -12.38 -4.25 19.13
N TYR A 169 -13.59 -3.84 18.72
CA TYR A 169 -13.84 -2.62 17.96
C TYR A 169 -13.59 -1.34 18.79
N HIS A 170 -12.86 -0.37 18.22
CA HIS A 170 -12.64 0.95 18.82
C HIS A 170 -13.33 2.09 18.07
N CYS A 171 -13.01 2.28 16.79
CA CYS A 171 -13.51 3.33 15.90
C CYS A 171 -13.28 2.92 14.43
N THR A 172 -13.76 3.69 13.47
CA THR A 172 -13.65 3.41 12.02
C THR A 172 -12.99 4.59 11.27
N LEU A 173 -12.11 4.25 10.33
CA LEU A 173 -11.43 5.17 9.41
C LEU A 173 -12.22 5.33 8.11
N ALA A 174 -11.91 6.36 7.30
CA ALA A 174 -12.46 6.53 5.95
C ALA A 174 -11.36 6.90 4.96
N ARG A 175 -10.72 5.88 4.38
CA ARG A 175 -9.55 6.02 3.50
C ARG A 175 -9.98 6.06 2.04
N ILE A 176 -9.49 7.01 1.27
CA ILE A 176 -9.73 7.04 -0.19
C ILE A 176 -8.87 5.94 -0.83
N MET A 177 -9.51 5.05 -1.58
CA MET A 177 -8.84 4.00 -2.37
C MET A 177 -8.60 4.44 -3.81
N GLY A 178 -9.48 5.28 -4.36
CA GLY A 178 -9.38 5.80 -5.71
C GLY A 178 -10.67 6.48 -6.17
N VAL A 179 -10.62 7.10 -7.35
CA VAL A 179 -11.81 7.63 -8.05
C VAL A 179 -12.55 6.44 -8.65
N GLU A 180 -13.87 6.42 -8.53
CA GLU A 180 -14.69 5.51 -9.32
C GLU A 180 -14.74 6.05 -10.76
N GLU A 181 -13.90 5.52 -11.64
CA GLU A 181 -14.10 5.69 -13.06
C GLU A 181 -15.35 4.91 -13.43
N SER A 182 -16.47 5.61 -13.57
CA SER A 182 -17.62 5.05 -14.26
C SER A 182 -17.13 4.65 -15.64
N ASN A 183 -17.02 3.34 -15.88
CA ASN A 183 -16.87 2.83 -17.23
C ASN A 183 -18.01 3.46 -18.04
N VAL A 184 -17.66 4.39 -18.93
CA VAL A 184 -18.46 4.73 -20.10
C VAL A 184 -18.42 3.49 -21.00
N ALA A 185 -19.05 2.41 -20.55
CA ALA A 185 -19.40 1.27 -21.38
C ALA A 185 -20.60 1.73 -22.22
N GLY A 186 -20.32 2.53 -23.24
CA GLY A 186 -21.34 3.13 -24.10
C GLY A 186 -20.92 4.36 -24.87
N GLN A 187 -19.73 4.37 -25.49
CA GLN A 187 -19.45 5.09 -26.74
C GLN A 187 -18.58 4.23 -27.65
#